data_AF-A0A2D4NN96-F1
#
_entry.id   AF-A0A2D4NN96-F1
#
_cell.length_a   1.000
_cell.length_b   1.000
_cell.length_c   1.000
_cell.angle_alpha   90.00
_cell.angle_beta   90.00
_cell.angle_gamma   90.00
#
_symmetry.space_group_name_H-M   'P 1'
#
loop_
_entity.id
_entity.type
_entity.pdbx_description
1 polymer ?
#
loop_
_entity_poly.entity_id
_entity_poly.type
_entity_poly.pdbx_seq_one_letter_code
_entity_poly.pdbx_strand_id
1 'polypeptide(L)'
;EIIQFHLPPFFMQSFTFTYVAFLSTFPFRMRRRDPGSAPNLGDRVPYVIISAAKGVAAYMKSEDPIYVLENNLPIDTQYYLEQQLAKPLLRIFEPILGEGKAQNVLLKGEHTRCKTVLTAKVGGLMAFATKRSTCIGCRAVLNHHAGAVCKFCLAYQSELYQKEVTHLSCLEEKFSRLWTQCQRCQGSLHEDVLCTSRDCPIFYMRKKVQKDLDDQELLVSRFGPPTW
;
A
#
# COMPACT_ATOMS: atom_id res chain seq x y z
N GLU A 1 5.15 -28.02 -39.40
CA GLU A 1 3.88 -28.27 -38.69
C GLU A 1 3.70 -27.18 -37.64
N ILE A 2 2.90 -26.16 -37.97
CA ILE A 2 2.62 -25.03 -37.08
C ILE A 2 1.31 -25.37 -36.36
N ILE A 3 1.41 -25.69 -35.08
CA ILE A 3 0.24 -25.94 -34.23
C ILE A 3 -0.41 -24.58 -33.95
N GLN A 4 -1.46 -24.25 -34.70
CA GLN A 4 -2.38 -23.17 -34.38
C GLN A 4 -3.22 -23.57 -33.16
N PHE A 5 -2.94 -22.97 -32.00
CA PHE A 5 -3.89 -22.96 -30.89
C PHE A 5 -5.02 -21.98 -31.23
N HIS A 6 -6.17 -22.52 -31.62
CA HIS A 6 -7.42 -21.78 -31.71
C HIS A 6 -7.90 -21.42 -30.30
N LEU A 7 -7.61 -20.21 -29.84
CA LEU A 7 -8.26 -19.61 -28.68
C LEU A 7 -9.66 -19.08 -29.08
N PRO A 8 -10.72 -19.33 -28.28
CA PRO A 8 -12.07 -18.92 -28.63
C PRO A 8 -12.25 -17.38 -28.59
N PRO A 9 -13.03 -16.80 -29.52
CA PRO A 9 -13.15 -15.35 -29.73
C PRO A 9 -13.82 -14.56 -28.59
N PHE A 10 -14.47 -15.23 -27.63
CA PHE A 10 -15.15 -14.57 -26.51
C PHE A 10 -14.21 -14.02 -25.43
N PHE A 11 -12.98 -14.54 -25.31
CA PHE A 11 -12.03 -14.12 -24.27
C PHE A 11 -11.26 -12.85 -24.64
N MET A 12 -11.08 -12.57 -25.94
CA MET A 12 -10.35 -11.38 -26.38
C MET A 12 -11.19 -10.09 -26.29
N GLN A 13 -12.52 -10.15 -26.46
CA GLN A 13 -13.34 -8.93 -26.49
C GLN A 13 -13.49 -8.26 -25.12
N SER A 14 -13.59 -9.02 -24.03
CA SER A 14 -13.71 -8.47 -22.67
C SER A 14 -12.36 -8.02 -22.08
N PHE A 15 -11.25 -8.69 -22.45
CA PHE A 15 -9.90 -8.26 -22.07
C PHE A 15 -9.44 -7.01 -22.80
N THR A 16 -9.74 -6.86 -24.11
CA THR A 16 -9.36 -5.67 -24.89
C THR A 16 -10.16 -4.44 -24.48
N PHE A 17 -11.47 -4.56 -24.25
CA PHE A 17 -12.31 -3.42 -23.90
C PHE A 17 -11.99 -2.83 -22.51
N THR A 18 -11.66 -3.68 -21.53
CA THR A 18 -11.23 -3.23 -20.20
C THR A 18 -9.83 -2.61 -20.22
N TYR A 19 -8.91 -3.15 -21.02
CA TYR A 19 -7.54 -2.64 -21.14
C TYR A 19 -7.47 -1.27 -21.85
N VAL A 20 -8.27 -1.06 -22.90
CA VAL A 20 -8.34 0.23 -23.63
C VAL A 20 -8.99 1.33 -22.79
N ALA A 21 -10.04 1.03 -22.02
CA ALA A 21 -10.66 1.99 -21.10
C ALA A 21 -9.73 2.37 -19.93
N PHE A 22 -8.92 1.41 -19.47
CA PHE A 22 -7.92 1.61 -18.42
C PHE A 22 -6.80 2.58 -18.84
N LEU A 23 -6.21 2.33 -20.01
CA LEU A 23 -5.09 3.11 -20.54
C LEU A 23 -5.48 4.53 -20.97
N SER A 24 -6.75 4.80 -21.26
CA SER A 24 -7.22 6.13 -21.67
C SER A 24 -7.69 7.00 -20.49
N THR A 25 -8.38 6.40 -19.53
CA THR A 25 -9.05 7.16 -18.45
C THR A 25 -8.06 7.63 -17.38
N PHE A 26 -7.08 6.80 -17.01
CA PHE A 26 -6.15 7.10 -15.92
C PHE A 26 -5.16 8.23 -16.28
N PRO A 27 -4.49 8.21 -17.46
CA PRO A 27 -3.64 9.32 -17.90
C PRO A 27 -4.38 10.65 -18.05
N PHE A 28 -5.65 10.61 -18.46
CA PHE A 28 -6.48 11.82 -18.54
C PHE A 28 -6.75 12.44 -17.16
N ARG A 29 -6.96 11.61 -16.12
CA ARG A 29 -7.07 12.10 -14.74
C ARG A 29 -5.76 12.69 -14.23
N MET A 30 -4.61 12.07 -14.56
CA MET A 30 -3.30 12.61 -14.22
C MET A 30 -3.09 13.99 -14.87
N ARG A 31 -3.38 14.12 -16.17
CA ARG A 31 -3.27 15.38 -16.92
C ARG A 31 -4.15 16.50 -16.38
N ARG A 32 -5.34 16.17 -15.87
CA ARG A 32 -6.23 17.16 -15.23
C ARG A 32 -5.69 17.68 -13.88
N ARG A 33 -4.90 16.87 -13.17
CA ARG A 33 -4.33 17.24 -11.87
C ARG A 33 -3.02 18.00 -12.04
N ASP A 34 -2.15 17.51 -12.91
CA ASP A 34 -0.89 18.16 -13.27
C ASP A 34 -0.62 17.96 -14.78
N PRO A 35 -0.74 19.02 -15.59
CA PRO A 35 -0.52 18.92 -17.04
C PRO A 35 0.94 18.59 -17.40
N GLY A 36 1.91 18.83 -16.51
CA GLY A 36 3.32 18.53 -16.73
C GLY A 36 3.72 17.07 -16.52
N SER A 37 2.89 16.30 -15.80
CA SER A 37 3.16 14.90 -15.43
C SER A 37 2.44 13.87 -16.32
N ALA A 38 1.74 14.33 -17.36
CA ALA A 38 0.96 13.48 -18.24
C ALA A 38 1.87 12.61 -19.15
N PRO A 39 1.65 11.28 -19.21
CA PRO A 39 2.44 10.40 -20.07
C PRO A 39 2.12 10.63 -21.55
N ASN A 40 3.11 10.40 -22.41
CA ASN A 40 2.96 10.46 -23.86
C ASN A 40 2.46 9.12 -24.42
N LEU A 41 2.05 9.14 -25.69
CA LEU A 41 1.68 7.93 -26.41
C LEU A 41 2.88 6.98 -26.51
N GLY A 42 2.77 5.81 -25.89
CA GLY A 42 3.83 4.79 -25.85
C GLY A 42 4.52 4.62 -24.49
N ASP A 43 4.31 5.54 -23.56
CA ASP A 43 4.93 5.46 -22.22
C ASP A 43 4.24 4.41 -21.34
N ARG A 44 5.04 3.70 -20.54
CA ARG A 44 4.52 2.81 -19.48
C ARG A 44 4.10 3.64 -18.28
N VAL A 45 2.83 3.53 -17.89
CA VAL A 45 2.27 4.27 -16.76
C VAL A 45 2.11 3.33 -15.57
N PRO A 46 2.85 3.52 -14.46
CA PRO A 46 2.65 2.74 -13.25
C PRO A 46 1.31 3.10 -12.60
N TYR A 47 0.63 2.10 -12.04
CA TYR A 47 -0.63 2.30 -11.33
C TYR A 47 -0.78 1.26 -10.22
N VAL A 48 -1.63 1.59 -9.26
CA VAL A 48 -2.11 0.66 -8.24
C VAL A 48 -3.64 0.67 -8.20
N ILE A 49 -4.24 -0.44 -7.78
CA ILE A 49 -5.70 -0.58 -7.65
C ILE A 49 -6.12 -0.28 -6.21
N ILE A 50 -6.90 0.78 -6.05
CA ILE A 50 -7.44 1.21 -4.76
C ILE A 50 -8.77 0.52 -4.43
N SER A 51 -9.07 0.43 -3.14
CA SER A 51 -10.32 -0.12 -2.61
C SER A 51 -11.51 0.83 -2.87
N ALA A 52 -12.44 0.41 -3.72
CA ALA A 52 -13.69 1.11 -4.02
C ALA A 52 -14.92 0.31 -3.56
N ALA A 53 -16.12 0.82 -3.84
CA ALA A 53 -17.36 0.08 -3.62
C ALA A 53 -17.39 -1.21 -4.47
N LYS A 54 -18.11 -2.23 -3.98
CA LYS A 54 -18.24 -3.52 -4.67
C LYS A 54 -18.89 -3.31 -6.04
N GLY A 55 -18.31 -3.89 -7.09
CA GLY A 55 -18.81 -3.79 -8.46
C GLY A 55 -18.29 -2.60 -9.27
N VAL A 56 -17.48 -1.72 -8.69
CA VAL A 56 -16.80 -0.66 -9.46
C VAL A 56 -15.74 -1.28 -10.37
N ALA A 57 -15.78 -0.91 -11.64
CA ALA A 57 -14.87 -1.43 -12.65
C ALA A 57 -13.41 -1.09 -12.34
N ALA A 58 -12.48 -2.01 -12.66
CA ALA A 58 -11.07 -1.89 -12.29
C ALA A 58 -10.39 -0.62 -12.83
N TYR A 59 -10.78 -0.14 -14.02
CA TYR A 59 -10.26 1.11 -14.60
C TYR A 59 -10.69 2.38 -13.85
N MET A 60 -11.75 2.31 -13.05
CA MET A 60 -12.15 3.42 -12.19
C MET A 60 -11.32 3.44 -10.90
N LYS A 61 -10.78 2.28 -10.50
CA LYS A 61 -10.01 2.06 -9.28
C LYS A 61 -8.50 2.25 -9.44
N SER A 62 -8.01 2.58 -10.63
CA SER A 62 -6.58 2.85 -10.82
C SER A 62 -6.19 4.24 -10.37
N GLU A 63 -5.11 4.29 -9.59
CA GLU A 63 -4.49 5.53 -9.15
C GLU A 63 -2.96 5.49 -9.22
N ASP A 64 -2.36 6.68 -9.19
CA ASP A 64 -0.92 6.85 -9.17
C ASP A 64 -0.34 6.45 -7.80
N PRO A 65 0.78 5.70 -7.74
CA PRO A 65 1.33 5.25 -6.46
C PRO A 65 1.73 6.38 -5.51
N ILE A 66 2.24 7.51 -6.03
CA ILE A 66 2.60 8.68 -5.21
C ILE A 66 1.35 9.32 -4.65
N TYR A 67 0.34 9.51 -5.49
CA TYR A 67 -0.96 10.05 -5.08
C TYR A 67 -1.63 9.19 -4.00
N VAL A 68 -1.54 7.86 -4.13
CA VAL A 68 -2.06 6.90 -3.15
C VAL A 68 -1.34 7.04 -1.81
N LEU A 69 -0.01 7.18 -1.83
CA LEU A 69 0.77 7.41 -0.61
C LEU A 69 0.41 8.76 0.01
N GLU A 70 0.23 9.83 -0.77
CA GLU A 70 -0.08 11.19 -0.28
C GLU A 70 -1.47 11.32 0.33
N ASN A 71 -2.46 10.66 -0.25
CA ASN A 71 -3.84 10.74 0.21
C ASN A 71 -4.23 9.56 1.10
N ASN A 72 -3.28 8.70 1.48
CA ASN A 72 -3.49 7.50 2.30
C ASN A 72 -4.65 6.63 1.78
N LEU A 73 -4.70 6.43 0.46
CA LEU A 73 -5.80 5.68 -0.16
C LEU A 73 -5.61 4.18 0.10
N PRO A 74 -6.64 3.46 0.58
CA PRO A 74 -6.53 2.04 0.85
C PRO A 74 -6.35 1.24 -0.45
N ILE A 75 -5.40 0.32 -0.46
CA ILE A 75 -5.15 -0.61 -1.58
C ILE A 75 -6.16 -1.76 -1.53
N ASP A 76 -6.62 -2.23 -2.69
CA ASP A 76 -7.55 -3.37 -2.80
C ASP A 76 -6.78 -4.70 -2.70
N THR A 77 -6.46 -5.12 -1.47
CA THR A 77 -5.69 -6.36 -1.23
C THR A 77 -6.38 -7.60 -1.77
N GLN A 78 -7.72 -7.62 -1.78
CA GLN A 78 -8.50 -8.74 -2.31
C GLN A 78 -8.33 -8.87 -3.82
N TYR A 79 -8.35 -7.74 -4.54
CA TYR A 79 -8.08 -7.73 -5.98
C TYR A 79 -6.70 -8.31 -6.31
N TYR A 80 -5.65 -7.90 -5.60
CA TYR A 80 -4.30 -8.45 -5.83
C TYR A 80 -4.20 -9.94 -5.51
N LEU A 81 -4.83 -10.38 -4.42
CA LEU A 81 -4.85 -11.80 -4.05
C LEU A 81 -5.56 -12.66 -5.11
N GLU A 82 -6.77 -12.28 -5.53
CA GLU A 82 -7.61 -13.08 -6.42
C GLU A 82 -7.23 -12.97 -7.90
N GLN A 83 -6.90 -11.76 -8.38
CA GLN A 83 -6.72 -11.52 -9.81
C GLN A 83 -5.26 -11.67 -10.26
N GLN A 84 -4.30 -11.37 -9.39
CA GLN A 84 -2.88 -11.37 -9.73
C GLN A 84 -2.16 -12.61 -9.18
N LEU A 85 -2.36 -12.93 -7.90
CA LEU A 85 -1.60 -14.02 -7.25
C LEU A 85 -2.26 -15.39 -7.40
N ALA A 86 -3.58 -15.49 -7.24
CA ALA A 86 -4.26 -16.78 -7.21
C ALA A 86 -4.08 -17.60 -8.49
N LYS A 87 -4.30 -17.00 -9.67
CA LYS A 87 -4.28 -17.74 -10.94
C LYS A 87 -2.89 -18.33 -11.27
N PRO A 88 -1.78 -17.58 -11.17
CA PRO A 88 -0.45 -18.16 -11.37
C PRO A 88 -0.11 -19.24 -10.34
N LEU A 89 -0.45 -19.02 -9.06
CA LEU A 89 -0.17 -20.00 -8.01
C LEU A 89 -0.93 -21.31 -8.25
N LEU A 90 -2.22 -21.23 -8.58
CA LEU A 90 -3.02 -22.40 -8.90
C LEU A 90 -2.44 -23.16 -10.09
N ARG A 91 -2.03 -22.46 -11.16
CA ARG A 91 -1.42 -23.10 -12.33
C ARG A 91 -0.16 -23.92 -12.00
N ILE A 92 0.64 -23.49 -11.02
CA ILE A 92 1.87 -24.16 -10.62
C ILE A 92 1.57 -25.35 -9.69
N PHE A 93 0.62 -25.18 -8.77
CA PHE A 93 0.38 -26.12 -7.68
C PHE A 93 -0.73 -27.14 -7.94
N GLU A 94 -1.66 -26.87 -8.85
CA GLU A 94 -2.74 -27.79 -9.24
C GLU A 94 -2.22 -29.15 -9.73
N PRO A 95 -1.18 -29.24 -10.58
CA PRO A 95 -0.63 -30.54 -11.03
C PRO A 95 -0.04 -31.40 -9.89
N ILE A 96 0.36 -30.78 -8.78
CA ILE A 96 1.02 -31.45 -7.65
C ILE A 96 -0.01 -31.85 -6.58
N LEU A 97 -0.93 -30.95 -6.27
CA LEU A 97 -1.89 -31.08 -5.15
C LEU A 97 -3.26 -31.63 -5.58
N GLY A 98 -3.55 -31.62 -6.88
CA GLY A 98 -4.86 -31.93 -7.45
C GLY A 98 -5.79 -30.71 -7.49
N GLU A 99 -6.73 -30.73 -8.45
CA GLU A 99 -7.73 -29.67 -8.61
C GLU A 99 -8.60 -29.51 -7.34
N GLY A 100 -8.85 -28.26 -6.94
CA GLY A 100 -9.67 -27.91 -5.77
C GLY A 100 -8.96 -27.90 -4.41
N LYS A 101 -7.97 -28.79 -4.18
CA LYS A 101 -7.18 -28.77 -2.92
C LYS A 101 -6.21 -27.60 -2.87
N ALA A 102 -5.57 -27.26 -3.99
CA ALA A 102 -4.63 -26.14 -4.06
C ALA A 102 -5.28 -24.81 -3.64
N GLN A 103 -6.52 -24.54 -4.07
CA GLN A 103 -7.21 -23.29 -3.71
C GLN A 103 -7.53 -23.18 -2.22
N ASN A 104 -8.03 -24.28 -1.63
CA ASN A 104 -8.43 -24.33 -0.23
C ASN A 104 -7.26 -24.49 0.74
N VAL A 105 -6.07 -24.84 0.29
CA VAL A 105 -4.87 -24.91 1.12
C VAL A 105 -4.07 -23.62 1.02
N LEU A 106 -3.99 -23.00 -0.17
CA LEU A 106 -3.13 -21.84 -0.39
C LEU A 106 -3.82 -20.52 -0.05
N LEU A 107 -5.08 -20.34 -0.47
CA LEU A 107 -5.73 -19.02 -0.48
C LEU A 107 -6.81 -18.88 0.59
N LYS A 108 -7.43 -19.98 1.00
CA LYS A 108 -8.45 -20.02 2.04
C LYS A 108 -7.89 -20.86 3.19
N GLY A 109 -8.05 -20.45 4.44
CA GLY A 109 -7.58 -21.27 5.56
C GLY A 109 -7.38 -20.49 6.85
N GLU A 110 -6.94 -21.20 7.88
CA GLU A 110 -6.60 -20.60 9.18
C GLU A 110 -5.39 -19.67 9.08
N HIS A 111 -4.44 -19.99 8.20
CA HIS A 111 -3.24 -19.19 7.95
C HIS A 111 -3.52 -17.82 7.31
N THR A 112 -4.65 -17.64 6.62
CA THR A 112 -5.04 -16.35 6.03
C THR A 112 -6.06 -15.58 6.89
N ARG A 113 -6.48 -16.10 8.04
CA ARG A 113 -7.49 -15.48 8.91
C ARG A 113 -6.94 -14.32 9.78
N CYS A 114 -5.85 -13.70 9.36
CA CYS A 114 -5.17 -12.63 10.12
C CYS A 114 -5.43 -11.26 9.48
N LYS A 115 -6.24 -10.46 10.21
CA LYS A 115 -6.48 -9.00 10.15
C LYS A 115 -6.11 -8.26 8.84
N THR A 116 -7.13 -7.93 8.06
CA THR A 116 -7.10 -6.77 7.16
C THR A 116 -6.96 -5.49 7.99
N VAL A 117 -5.90 -4.73 7.76
CA VAL A 117 -5.73 -3.40 8.35
C VAL A 117 -6.72 -2.46 7.66
N LEU A 118 -7.67 -1.93 8.42
CA LEU A 118 -8.62 -0.94 7.93
C LEU A 118 -7.92 0.42 7.90
N THR A 119 -7.42 0.84 6.74
CA THR A 119 -7.07 2.24 6.52
C THR A 119 -8.37 3.03 6.33
N ALA A 120 -8.62 4.03 7.17
CA ALA A 120 -9.80 4.88 7.04
C ALA A 120 -9.75 5.63 5.71
N LYS A 121 -10.84 5.60 4.93
CA LYS A 121 -10.95 6.36 3.69
C LYS A 121 -11.04 7.84 4.06
N VAL A 122 -10.07 8.65 3.63
CA VAL A 122 -10.19 10.10 3.66
C VAL A 122 -11.19 10.49 2.58
N GLY A 123 -12.45 10.66 2.96
CA GLY A 123 -13.54 11.09 2.09
C GLY A 123 -14.37 12.20 2.76
N GLY A 124 -15.32 12.79 2.04
CA GLY A 124 -16.12 13.93 2.53
C GLY A 124 -16.86 13.66 3.85
N LEU A 125 -17.30 12.42 4.08
CA LEU A 125 -17.90 12.01 5.36
C LEU A 125 -16.89 11.98 6.52
N MET A 126 -15.62 11.68 6.23
CA MET A 126 -14.57 11.57 7.25
C MET A 126 -14.05 12.94 7.70
N ALA A 127 -14.38 14.01 6.99
CA ALA A 127 -14.10 15.39 7.41
C ALA A 127 -14.85 15.80 8.69
N PHE A 128 -15.97 15.13 8.99
CA PHE A 128 -16.77 15.37 10.20
C PHE A 128 -16.48 14.37 11.33
N ALA A 129 -15.59 13.39 11.10
CA ALA A 129 -15.25 12.39 12.08
C ALA A 129 -14.12 12.89 13.00
N THR A 130 -14.37 12.90 14.31
CA THR A 130 -13.34 13.25 15.30
C THR A 130 -12.46 12.03 15.58
N LYS A 131 -11.13 12.18 15.41
CA LYS A 131 -10.16 11.11 15.72
C LYS A 131 -10.09 10.91 17.23
N ARG A 132 -10.56 9.77 17.72
CA ARG A 132 -10.39 9.35 19.12
C ARG A 132 -9.11 8.54 19.27
N SER A 133 -8.37 8.77 20.36
CA SER A 133 -7.18 8.00 20.69
C SER A 133 -7.56 6.61 21.19
N THR A 134 -6.79 5.60 20.81
CA THR A 134 -6.96 4.21 21.26
C THR A 134 -5.72 3.75 22.01
N CYS A 135 -5.89 2.84 22.96
CA CYS A 135 -4.81 2.19 23.70
C CYS A 135 -3.94 1.37 22.74
N ILE A 136 -2.63 1.54 22.77
CA ILE A 136 -1.69 0.81 21.90
C ILE A 136 -1.75 -0.70 22.15
N GLY A 137 -1.83 -1.13 23.41
CA GLY A 137 -1.87 -2.55 23.77
C GLY A 137 -3.19 -3.24 23.42
N CYS A 138 -4.32 -2.76 23.95
CA CYS A 138 -5.62 -3.44 23.85
C CYS A 138 -6.60 -2.85 22.84
N ARG A 139 -6.24 -1.75 22.16
CA ARG A 139 -7.10 -1.03 21.19
C ARG A 139 -8.40 -0.44 21.75
N ALA A 140 -8.58 -0.44 23.08
CA ALA A 140 -9.71 0.22 23.73
C ALA A 140 -9.66 1.74 23.49
N VAL A 141 -10.82 2.36 23.27
CA VAL A 141 -10.92 3.82 23.09
C VAL A 141 -10.59 4.52 24.41
N LEU A 142 -9.77 5.57 24.34
CA LEU A 142 -9.37 6.38 25.50
C LEU A 142 -10.23 7.63 25.58
N ASN A 143 -10.60 8.01 26.81
CA ASN A 143 -11.35 9.24 27.08
C ASN A 143 -10.44 10.48 27.09
N HIS A 144 -9.15 10.30 27.41
CA HIS A 144 -8.17 11.37 27.39
C HIS A 144 -7.41 11.36 26.07
N HIS A 145 -7.36 12.50 25.41
CA HIS A 145 -6.70 12.66 24.11
C HIS A 145 -5.18 12.41 24.14
N ALA A 146 -4.54 12.53 25.32
CA ALA A 146 -3.08 12.49 25.45
C ALA A 146 -2.49 11.16 25.97
N GLY A 147 -3.29 10.18 26.38
CA GLY A 147 -2.75 8.91 26.92
C GLY A 147 -2.32 7.93 25.81
N ALA A 148 -1.17 7.27 25.95
CA ALA A 148 -0.74 6.16 25.08
C ALA A 148 -1.42 4.82 25.42
N VAL A 149 -1.60 4.55 26.72
CA VAL A 149 -2.11 3.29 27.27
C VAL A 149 -3.33 3.50 28.19
N CYS A 150 -4.19 2.48 28.32
CA CYS A 150 -5.29 2.50 29.27
C CYS A 150 -4.83 2.08 30.68
N LYS A 151 -5.67 2.31 31.69
CA LYS A 151 -5.39 1.96 33.09
C LYS A 151 -4.99 0.49 33.29
N PHE A 152 -5.56 -0.42 32.52
CA PHE A 152 -5.27 -1.86 32.59
C PHE A 152 -3.92 -2.24 31.95
N CYS A 153 -3.50 -1.53 30.90
CA CYS A 153 -2.24 -1.81 30.21
C CYS A 153 -1.05 -1.05 30.80
N LEU A 154 -1.26 -0.23 31.83
CA LEU A 154 -0.21 0.56 32.47
C LEU A 154 0.93 -0.32 33.02
N ALA A 155 0.60 -1.49 33.56
CA ALA A 155 1.59 -2.45 34.06
C ALA A 155 2.59 -2.93 33.00
N TYR A 156 2.16 -2.98 31.73
CA TYR A 156 2.97 -3.43 30.59
C TYR A 156 3.48 -2.24 29.75
N GLN A 157 3.40 -1.01 30.27
CA GLN A 157 3.76 0.19 29.52
C GLN A 157 5.22 0.19 29.06
N SER A 158 6.14 -0.28 29.89
CA SER A 158 7.57 -0.37 29.55
C SER A 158 7.82 -1.30 28.37
N GLU A 159 7.21 -2.49 28.37
CA GLU A 159 7.31 -3.47 27.29
C GLU A 159 6.71 -2.93 25.98
N LEU A 160 5.54 -2.28 26.06
CA LEU A 160 4.91 -1.65 24.90
C LEU A 160 5.79 -0.52 24.34
N TYR A 161 6.33 0.34 25.19
CA TYR A 161 7.22 1.42 24.77
C TYR A 161 8.47 0.88 24.06
N GLN A 162 9.13 -0.12 24.63
CA GLN A 162 10.34 -0.73 24.05
C GLN A 162 10.07 -1.32 22.65
N LYS A 163 8.90 -1.95 22.44
CA LYS A 163 8.49 -2.46 21.13
C LYS A 163 8.35 -1.33 20.10
N GLU A 164 7.65 -0.26 20.45
CA GLU A 164 7.41 0.87 19.54
C GLU A 164 8.69 1.66 19.21
N VAL A 165 9.60 1.83 20.20
CA VAL A 165 10.90 2.48 20.00
C VAL A 165 11.84 1.63 19.15
N THR A 166 11.84 0.31 19.36
CA THR A 166 12.63 -0.60 18.50
C THR A 166 12.13 -0.54 17.06
N HIS A 167 10.80 -0.44 16.87
CA HIS A 167 10.24 -0.27 15.54
C HIS A 167 10.63 1.06 14.90
N LEU A 168 10.59 2.17 15.65
CA LEU A 168 11.03 3.49 15.20
C LEU A 168 12.51 3.46 14.77
N SER A 169 13.39 2.89 15.59
CA SER A 169 14.83 2.77 15.27
C SER A 169 15.08 1.99 13.97
N CYS A 170 14.32 0.93 13.71
CA CYS A 170 14.40 0.17 12.46
C CYS A 170 13.95 1.01 11.24
N LEU A 171 12.91 1.85 11.40
CA LEU A 171 12.46 2.76 10.37
C LEU A 171 13.48 3.87 10.09
N GLU A 172 14.10 4.43 11.14
CA GLU A 172 15.17 5.42 11.04
C GLU A 172 16.38 4.88 10.27
N GLU A 173 16.88 3.69 10.62
CA GLU A 173 17.99 3.05 9.90
C GLU A 173 17.64 2.87 8.42
N LYS A 174 16.42 2.39 8.14
CA LYS A 174 15.95 2.18 6.77
C LYS A 174 15.84 3.49 6.00
N PHE A 175 15.35 4.55 6.64
CA PHE A 175 15.26 5.89 6.07
C PHE A 175 16.66 6.39 5.68
N SER A 176 17.61 6.37 6.62
CA SER A 176 18.99 6.81 6.38
C SER A 176 19.62 6.03 5.23
N ARG A 177 19.50 4.69 5.20
CA ARG A 177 20.09 3.85 4.15
C ARG A 177 19.54 4.18 2.76
N LEU A 178 18.22 4.35 2.63
CA LEU A 178 17.61 4.65 1.34
C LEU A 178 17.99 6.05 0.85
N TRP A 179 17.99 7.05 1.75
CA TRP A 179 18.28 8.43 1.36
C TRP A 179 19.76 8.64 1.00
N THR A 180 20.67 8.05 1.78
CA THR A 180 22.11 8.06 1.45
C THR A 180 22.39 7.34 0.13
N GLN A 181 21.67 6.25 -0.18
CA GLN A 181 21.81 5.58 -1.47
C GLN A 181 21.39 6.47 -2.64
N CYS A 182 20.34 7.27 -2.47
CA CYS A 182 19.94 8.25 -3.48
C CYS A 182 20.98 9.36 -3.68
N GLN A 183 21.57 9.90 -2.59
CA GLN A 183 22.63 10.90 -2.69
C GLN A 183 23.86 10.35 -3.42
N ARG A 184 24.27 9.11 -3.13
CA ARG A 184 25.36 8.42 -3.84
C ARG A 184 25.05 8.21 -5.32
N CYS A 185 23.80 7.87 -5.65
CA CYS A 185 23.36 7.71 -7.03
C CYS A 185 23.36 9.02 -7.82
N GLN A 186 23.03 10.15 -7.18
CA GLN A 186 23.09 11.49 -7.77
C GLN A 186 24.54 11.97 -7.95
N GLY A 187 25.44 11.58 -7.03
CA GLY A 187 26.83 12.02 -7.02
C GLY A 187 27.06 13.37 -6.33
N SER A 188 25.99 14.02 -5.85
CA SER A 188 26.06 15.24 -5.05
C SER A 188 25.60 14.97 -3.62
N LEU A 189 26.32 15.54 -2.65
CA LEU A 189 25.96 15.51 -1.22
C LEU A 189 25.36 16.82 -0.73
N HIS A 190 25.48 17.90 -1.52
CA HIS A 190 25.13 19.26 -1.12
C HIS A 190 23.86 19.77 -1.81
N GLU A 191 23.40 19.09 -2.87
CA GLU A 191 22.19 19.43 -3.59
C GLU A 191 21.04 18.49 -3.24
N ASP A 192 19.82 18.96 -3.49
CA ASP A 192 18.61 18.17 -3.28
C ASP A 192 18.49 17.02 -4.31
N VAL A 193 17.97 15.88 -3.86
CA VAL A 193 17.75 14.70 -4.70
C VAL A 193 16.43 14.81 -5.46
N LEU A 194 16.46 15.43 -6.65
CA LEU A 194 15.30 15.59 -7.54
C LEU A 194 15.14 14.42 -8.54
N CYS A 195 15.13 13.18 -8.05
CA CYS A 195 14.97 11.98 -8.89
C CYS A 195 13.49 11.57 -9.05
N THR A 196 13.05 11.32 -10.29
CA THR A 196 11.69 10.83 -10.66
C THR A 196 11.69 9.50 -11.41
N SER A 197 12.82 8.77 -11.39
CA SER A 197 12.95 7.48 -12.08
C SER A 197 11.96 6.45 -11.52
N ARG A 198 11.00 6.05 -12.36
CA ARG A 198 9.92 5.11 -12.00
C ARG A 198 10.38 3.65 -11.96
N ASP A 199 11.48 3.34 -12.64
CA ASP A 199 12.08 2.00 -12.69
C ASP A 199 13.02 1.73 -11.50
N CYS A 200 13.34 2.76 -10.71
CA CYS A 200 14.16 2.61 -9.53
C CYS A 200 13.34 2.00 -8.37
N PRO A 201 13.76 0.87 -7.77
CA PRO A 201 13.02 0.26 -6.65
C PRO A 201 13.01 1.13 -5.39
N ILE A 202 13.97 2.07 -5.26
CA ILE A 202 14.07 2.98 -4.11
C ILE A 202 13.06 4.13 -4.21
N PHE A 203 12.61 4.49 -5.43
CA PHE A 203 11.84 5.72 -5.65
C PHE A 203 10.54 5.79 -4.83
N TYR A 204 9.71 4.75 -4.85
CA TYR A 204 8.50 4.69 -4.02
C TYR A 204 8.81 4.31 -2.57
N MET A 205 9.84 3.47 -2.37
CA MET A 205 10.20 2.97 -1.05
C MET A 205 10.64 4.07 -0.10
N ARG A 206 11.45 5.03 -0.59
CA ARG A 206 11.92 6.17 0.21
C ARG A 206 10.76 7.05 0.68
N LYS A 207 9.76 7.28 -0.18
CA LYS A 207 8.58 8.11 0.16
C LYS A 207 7.66 7.39 1.14
N LYS A 208 7.53 6.08 1.01
CA LYS A 208 6.80 5.24 1.97
C LYS A 208 7.47 5.28 3.35
N VAL A 209 8.78 4.99 3.41
CA VAL A 209 9.50 4.94 4.69
C VAL A 209 9.48 6.30 5.40
N GLN A 210 9.55 7.41 4.66
CA GLN A 210 9.36 8.75 5.22
C GLN A 210 8.01 8.85 5.96
N LYS A 211 6.90 8.46 5.32
CA LYS A 211 5.57 8.49 5.96
C LYS A 211 5.44 7.52 7.13
N ASP A 212 5.93 6.29 6.96
CA ASP A 212 5.89 5.28 8.03
C ASP A 212 6.65 5.79 9.28
N LEU A 213 7.78 6.50 9.08
CA LEU A 213 8.56 7.12 10.15
C LEU A 213 7.80 8.27 10.83
N ASP A 214 7.23 9.19 10.05
CA ASP A 214 6.42 10.31 10.57
C ASP A 214 5.24 9.79 11.42
N ASP A 215 4.54 8.76 10.95
CA ASP A 215 3.42 8.13 11.66
C ASP A 215 3.87 7.44 12.96
N GLN A 216 5.02 6.77 12.94
CA GLN A 216 5.57 6.08 14.10
C GLN A 216 6.09 7.06 15.16
N GLU A 217 6.71 8.16 14.76
CA GLU A 217 7.15 9.24 15.65
C GLU A 217 5.94 9.86 16.39
N LEU A 218 4.85 10.13 15.66
CA LEU A 218 3.59 10.59 16.25
C LEU A 218 3.00 9.57 17.23
N LEU A 219 3.19 8.28 17.02
CA LEU A 219 2.75 7.25 17.96
C LEU A 219 3.61 7.25 19.23
N VAL A 220 4.94 7.28 19.10
CA VAL A 220 5.88 7.26 20.22
C VAL A 220 5.77 8.53 21.07
N SER A 221 5.53 9.70 20.45
CA SER A 221 5.35 10.97 21.17
C SER A 221 4.17 10.94 22.17
N ARG A 222 3.21 10.02 22.01
CA ARG A 222 2.09 9.83 22.96
C ARG A 222 2.53 9.35 24.34
N PHE A 223 3.72 8.78 24.49
CA PHE A 223 4.26 8.37 25.79
C PHE A 223 4.80 9.56 26.61
N GLY A 224 4.90 10.75 26.00
CA GLY A 224 5.46 11.95 26.61
C GLY A 224 6.95 12.14 26.30
N PRO A 225 7.50 13.33 26.56
CA PRO A 225 8.93 13.59 26.38
C PRO A 225 9.74 12.78 27.39
N PRO A 226 10.93 12.27 27.01
CA PRO A 226 11.86 11.69 27.97
C PRO A 226 12.26 12.78 28.97
N THR A 227 12.01 12.52 30.24
CA THR A 227 12.48 13.38 31.34
C THR A 227 13.79 12.81 31.85
N TRP A 228 14.78 13.67 31.97
CA TRP A 228 16.13 13.36 32.46
C TRP A 228 16.25 13.67 33.94
#